data_AF-A0A923YX33-F1
#
_entry.id   AF-A0A923YX33-F1
#
_cell.length_a   1.000
_cell.length_b   1.000
_cell.length_c   1.000
_cell.angle_alpha   90.00
_cell.angle_beta   90.00
_cell.angle_gamma   90.00
#
_symmetry.space_group_name_H-M   'P 1'
#
loop_
_entity.id
_entity.type
_entity.pdbx_description
1 polymer ?
#
loop_
_entity_poly.entity_id
_entity_poly.type
_entity_poly.pdbx_seq_one_letter_code
_entity_poly.pdbx_strand_id
1 'polypeptide(L)'
;MSRLGDLPRAAWDPALAAVVDTMTPPGGAPLGLFPPFAHSPRAWAKFSGGALSGKHPLTPRQREIAILRTAARTGGEFEWTTHATMFAAKAGFTPEQVRSTFDGAADDGNWDAADALLIATIDTLLATKKLTQAEFDAL
;
A
#
# COMPACT_ATOMS: atom_id res chain seq x y z
N MET A 1 6.09 -8.50 14.36
CA MET A 1 5.01 -8.34 15.36
C MET A 1 4.99 -6.91 15.87
N SER A 2 3.80 -6.41 16.22
CA SER A 2 3.62 -5.08 16.79
C SER A 2 4.43 -4.93 18.09
N ARG A 3 5.02 -3.75 18.31
CA ARG A 3 5.63 -3.39 19.61
C ARG A 3 4.59 -2.91 20.62
N LEU A 4 3.41 -2.54 20.15
CA LEU A 4 2.24 -2.30 20.99
C LEU A 4 1.64 -3.66 21.33
N GLY A 5 1.43 -3.93 22.62
CA GLY A 5 0.76 -5.15 23.07
C GLY A 5 -0.68 -5.22 22.54
N ASP A 6 -1.25 -6.41 22.51
CA ASP A 6 -2.62 -6.59 22.03
C ASP A 6 -3.65 -6.10 23.06
N LEU A 7 -4.69 -5.42 22.58
CA LEU A 7 -5.86 -5.07 23.39
C LEU A 7 -6.97 -6.08 23.17
N PRO A 8 -7.74 -6.43 24.22
CA PRO A 8 -8.91 -7.29 24.08
C PRO A 8 -9.89 -6.67 23.09
N ARG A 9 -10.53 -7.50 22.26
CA ARG A 9 -11.44 -7.06 21.19
C ARG A 9 -12.56 -6.14 21.69
N ALA A 10 -13.04 -6.35 22.91
CA ALA A 10 -14.06 -5.53 23.56
C ALA A 10 -13.64 -4.08 23.83
N ALA A 11 -12.33 -3.79 23.83
CA ALA A 11 -11.78 -2.43 24.00
C ALA A 11 -11.59 -1.70 22.66
N TRP A 12 -11.85 -2.34 21.53
CA TRP A 12 -11.64 -1.72 20.22
C TRP A 12 -12.79 -0.75 19.90
N ASP A 13 -12.46 0.30 19.16
CA ASP A 13 -13.46 1.17 18.55
C ASP A 13 -14.42 0.35 17.66
N PRO A 14 -15.75 0.51 17.77
CA PRO A 14 -16.71 -0.28 16.98
C PRO A 14 -16.58 -0.11 15.47
N ALA A 15 -16.16 1.07 14.99
CA ALA A 15 -15.96 1.28 13.56
C ALA A 15 -14.69 0.59 13.06
N LEU A 16 -13.61 0.60 13.85
CA LEU A 16 -12.43 -0.24 13.58
C LEU A 16 -12.83 -1.71 13.57
N ALA A 17 -13.66 -2.12 14.53
CA ALA A 17 -14.11 -3.48 14.65
C ALA A 17 -14.81 -3.99 13.39
N ALA A 18 -15.80 -3.23 12.90
CA ALA A 18 -16.57 -3.61 11.72
C ALA A 18 -15.72 -3.72 10.45
N VAL A 19 -14.73 -2.84 10.27
CA VAL A 19 -13.81 -2.90 9.13
C VAL A 19 -12.96 -4.17 9.18
N VAL A 20 -12.40 -4.49 10.35
CA VAL A 20 -11.58 -5.69 10.52
C VAL A 20 -12.37 -6.95 10.28
N ASP A 21 -13.60 -7.01 10.78
CA ASP A 21 -14.48 -8.18 10.57
C ASP A 21 -14.84 -8.36 9.08
N THR A 22 -14.95 -7.26 8.33
CA THR A 22 -15.18 -7.30 6.88
C THR A 22 -13.96 -7.76 6.10
N MET A 23 -12.75 -7.42 6.56
CA MET A 23 -11.49 -7.72 5.87
C MET A 23 -10.86 -9.05 6.28
N THR A 24 -11.29 -9.61 7.41
CA THR A 24 -10.76 -10.88 7.93
C THR A 24 -11.54 -12.05 7.32
N PRO A 25 -10.89 -12.96 6.58
CA PRO A 25 -11.55 -14.16 6.10
C PRO A 25 -12.12 -15.00 7.27
N PRO A 26 -13.19 -15.78 7.07
CA PRO A 26 -13.73 -16.66 8.09
C PRO A 26 -12.65 -17.59 8.68
N GLY A 27 -12.47 -17.56 10.01
CA GLY A 27 -11.44 -18.34 10.70
C GLY A 27 -10.01 -17.78 10.59
N GLY A 28 -9.81 -16.65 9.91
CA GLY A 28 -8.54 -15.95 9.84
C GLY A 28 -8.28 -15.03 11.03
N ALA A 29 -7.03 -14.60 11.16
CA ALA A 29 -6.65 -13.53 12.09
C ALA A 29 -6.74 -12.16 11.39
N PRO A 30 -7.01 -11.07 12.13
CA PRO A 30 -6.92 -9.71 11.60
C PRO A 30 -5.57 -9.45 10.93
N LEU A 31 -5.59 -8.71 9.82
CA LEU A 31 -4.36 -8.20 9.21
C LEU A 31 -3.58 -7.36 10.24
N GLY A 32 -2.28 -7.59 10.35
CA GLY A 32 -1.43 -7.02 11.39
C GLY A 32 -1.40 -5.48 11.46
N LEU A 33 -1.86 -4.80 10.40
CA LEU A 33 -2.02 -3.35 10.34
C LEU A 33 -3.08 -2.81 11.32
N PHE A 34 -4.15 -3.55 11.57
CA PHE A 34 -5.32 -3.02 12.29
C PHE A 34 -5.22 -3.03 13.83
N PRO A 35 -4.74 -4.10 14.49
CA PRO A 35 -4.69 -4.14 15.95
C PRO A 35 -3.99 -2.94 16.61
N PRO A 36 -2.88 -2.39 16.08
CA PRO A 36 -2.26 -1.16 16.61
C PRO A 36 -3.21 0.04 16.73
N PHE A 37 -4.19 0.17 15.83
CA PHE A 37 -5.15 1.28 15.86
C PHE A 37 -6.14 1.19 17.02
N ALA A 38 -6.31 0.02 17.64
CA ALA A 38 -7.15 -0.14 18.83
C ALA A 38 -6.65 0.72 20.02
N HIS A 39 -5.36 1.07 20.04
CA HIS A 39 -4.77 1.95 21.05
C HIS A 39 -5.09 3.44 20.84
N SER A 40 -5.61 3.83 19.68
CA SER A 40 -5.89 5.24 19.38
C SER A 40 -7.01 5.41 18.35
N PRO A 41 -8.26 5.69 18.81
CA PRO A 41 -9.38 6.02 17.92
C PRO A 41 -9.10 7.23 17.03
N ARG A 42 -8.29 8.19 17.51
CA ARG A 42 -7.85 9.34 16.71
C ARG A 42 -6.95 8.93 15.54
N ALA A 43 -6.00 8.01 15.77
CA ALA A 43 -5.16 7.49 14.70
C ALA A 43 -5.99 6.69 13.69
N TRP A 44 -6.93 5.88 14.19
CA TRP A 44 -7.88 5.15 13.35
C TRP A 44 -8.69 6.08 12.44
N ALA A 45 -9.31 7.12 13.00
CA ALA A 45 -10.14 8.07 12.24
C ALA A 45 -9.36 8.76 11.11
N LYS A 46 -8.08 9.11 11.36
CA LYS A 46 -7.21 9.70 10.33
C LYS A 46 -6.85 8.70 9.24
N PHE A 47 -6.52 7.46 9.63
CA PHE A 47 -6.16 6.41 8.69
C PHE A 47 -7.35 6.04 7.80
N SER A 48 -8.51 5.74 8.40
CA SER A 48 -9.70 5.33 7.66
C SER A 48 -10.25 6.43 6.74
N GLY A 49 -10.22 7.69 7.19
CA GLY A 49 -10.65 8.84 6.38
C GLY A 49 -9.76 9.14 5.17
N GLY A 50 -8.51 8.67 5.18
CA GLY A 50 -7.56 8.86 4.08
C GLY A 50 -7.35 7.58 3.27
N ALA A 51 -6.67 6.60 3.86
CA ALA A 51 -6.15 5.41 3.20
C ALA A 51 -7.25 4.44 2.74
N LEU A 52 -8.42 4.45 3.39
CA LEU A 52 -9.57 3.61 3.04
C LEU A 52 -10.67 4.38 2.28
N SER A 53 -10.44 5.66 1.97
CA SER A 53 -11.41 6.46 1.23
C SER A 53 -11.51 6.02 -0.24
N GLY A 54 -12.71 6.08 -0.83
CA GLY A 54 -12.97 5.50 -2.15
C GLY A 54 -12.58 6.38 -3.35
N LYS A 55 -12.32 7.68 -3.16
CA LYS A 55 -12.06 8.61 -4.27
C LYS A 55 -10.56 8.78 -4.47
N HIS A 56 -10.04 8.26 -5.58
CA HIS A 56 -8.64 8.42 -5.96
C HIS A 56 -8.51 8.87 -7.42
N PRO A 57 -7.52 9.73 -7.74
CA PRO A 57 -7.22 10.10 -9.12
C PRO A 57 -6.47 8.99 -9.87
N LEU A 58 -5.89 8.02 -9.15
CA LEU A 58 -5.17 6.88 -9.72
C LEU A 58 -6.11 5.69 -9.92
N THR A 59 -5.90 4.96 -11.02
CA THR A 59 -6.56 3.66 -11.25
C THR A 59 -6.16 2.64 -10.18
N PRO A 60 -6.93 1.55 -9.98
CA PRO A 60 -6.55 0.49 -9.04
C PRO A 60 -5.14 -0.07 -9.31
N ARG A 61 -4.78 -0.28 -10.57
CA ARG A 61 -3.44 -0.74 -10.96
C ARG A 61 -2.34 0.24 -10.52
N GLN A 62 -2.49 1.51 -10.87
CA GLN A 62 -1.53 2.56 -10.51
C GLN A 62 -1.39 2.73 -8.98
N ARG A 63 -2.48 2.58 -8.23
CA ARG A 63 -2.43 2.57 -6.76
C ARG A 63 -1.56 1.44 -6.23
N GLU A 64 -1.71 0.23 -6.77
CA GLU A 64 -0.90 -0.91 -6.35
C GLU A 64 0.58 -0.73 -6.75
N ILE A 65 0.90 -0.13 -7.90
CA ILE A 65 2.28 0.27 -8.24
C ILE A 65 2.84 1.22 -7.18
N ALA A 66 2.08 2.26 -6.84
CA ALA A 66 2.49 3.25 -5.84
C ALA A 66 2.74 2.63 -4.47
N ILE A 67 1.86 1.73 -4.02
CA ILE A 67 1.96 1.05 -2.74
C ILE A 67 3.14 0.08 -2.73
N LEU A 68 3.21 -0.84 -3.70
CA LEU A 68 4.26 -1.86 -3.77
C LEU A 68 5.63 -1.21 -3.91
N ARG A 69 5.80 -0.26 -4.83
CA ARG A 69 7.10 0.37 -5.04
C ARG A 69 7.55 1.17 -3.82
N THR A 70 6.64 1.92 -3.20
CA THR A 70 6.96 2.66 -1.97
C THR A 70 7.33 1.71 -0.83
N ALA A 71 6.56 0.64 -0.64
CA ALA A 71 6.82 -0.36 0.39
C ALA A 71 8.19 -1.02 0.19
N ALA A 72 8.53 -1.44 -1.02
CA ALA A 72 9.84 -2.01 -1.33
C ALA A 72 10.99 -1.04 -1.03
N ARG A 73 10.87 0.22 -1.47
CA ARG A 73 11.90 1.26 -1.29
C ARG A 73 12.05 1.75 0.16
N THR A 74 11.06 1.52 1.02
CA THR A 74 11.06 1.97 2.42
C THR A 74 11.21 0.83 3.44
N GLY A 75 11.39 -0.42 2.97
CA GLY A 75 11.49 -1.59 3.86
C GLY A 75 10.16 -2.00 4.48
N GLY A 76 9.02 -1.60 3.88
CA GLY A 76 7.66 -1.94 4.30
C GLY A 76 7.25 -3.37 3.91
N GLU A 77 7.95 -4.37 4.44
CA GLU A 77 7.76 -5.80 4.08
C GLU A 77 6.30 -6.26 4.22
N PHE A 78 5.63 -5.87 5.30
CA PHE A 78 4.22 -6.21 5.55
C PHE A 78 3.29 -5.66 4.45
N GLU A 79 3.45 -4.38 4.11
CA GLU A 79 2.62 -3.73 3.09
C GLU A 79 2.90 -4.34 1.72
N TRP A 80 4.18 -4.53 1.38
CA TRP A 80 4.56 -5.15 0.11
C TRP A 80 3.95 -6.55 -0.03
N THR A 81 4.13 -7.41 0.97
CA THR A 81 3.67 -8.81 0.93
C THR A 81 2.15 -8.91 0.89
N THR A 82 1.47 -8.10 1.72
CA THR A 82 0.01 -8.08 1.77
C THR A 82 -0.57 -7.64 0.44
N HIS A 83 -0.04 -6.56 -0.13
CA HIS A 83 -0.55 -6.03 -1.40
C HIS A 83 -0.23 -6.93 -2.60
N ALA A 84 1.00 -7.47 -2.65
CA ALA A 84 1.41 -8.42 -3.70
C ALA A 84 0.52 -9.68 -3.69
N THR A 85 0.15 -10.16 -2.50
CA THR A 85 -0.67 -11.38 -2.36
C THR A 85 -2.15 -11.13 -2.65
N MET A 86 -2.70 -10.02 -2.14
CA MET A 86 -4.15 -9.78 -2.11
C MET A 86 -4.68 -9.02 -3.34
N PHE A 87 -3.83 -8.20 -3.98
CA PHE A 87 -4.26 -7.24 -5.00
C PHE A 87 -3.53 -7.35 -6.34
N ALA A 88 -2.33 -7.95 -6.41
CA ALA A 88 -1.57 -8.00 -7.66
C ALA A 88 -2.35 -8.59 -8.85
N ALA A 89 -3.02 -9.73 -8.65
CA ALA A 89 -3.83 -10.35 -9.70
C ALA A 89 -5.01 -9.47 -10.13
N LYS A 90 -5.66 -8.78 -9.19
CA LYS A 90 -6.77 -7.85 -9.46
C LYS A 90 -6.30 -6.57 -10.16
N ALA A 91 -5.06 -6.16 -9.92
CA ALA A 91 -4.38 -5.07 -10.60
C ALA A 91 -3.82 -5.48 -11.98
N GLY A 92 -3.95 -6.76 -12.35
CA GLY A 92 -3.47 -7.30 -13.63
C GLY A 92 -1.96 -7.40 -13.73
N PHE A 93 -1.24 -7.55 -12.60
CA PHE A 93 0.20 -7.77 -12.64
C PHE A 93 0.55 -9.20 -13.01
N THR A 94 1.60 -9.35 -13.81
CA THR A 94 2.29 -10.63 -13.99
C THR A 94 3.22 -10.92 -12.79
N PRO A 95 3.65 -12.16 -12.58
CA PRO A 95 4.66 -12.48 -11.57
C PRO A 95 5.96 -11.67 -11.73
N GLU A 96 6.37 -11.40 -12.96
CA GLU A 96 7.55 -10.60 -13.29
C GLU A 96 7.36 -9.14 -12.89
N GLN A 97 6.19 -8.56 -13.15
CA GLN A 97 5.84 -7.21 -12.71
C GLN A 97 5.80 -7.12 -11.18
N VAL A 98 5.21 -8.10 -10.48
CA VAL A 98 5.23 -8.12 -9.00
C VAL A 98 6.66 -8.12 -8.48
N ARG A 99 7.53 -8.99 -9.00
CA ARG A 99 8.96 -9.01 -8.62
C ARG A 99 9.64 -7.67 -8.94
N SER A 100 9.41 -7.12 -10.13
CA SER A 100 9.98 -5.85 -10.57
C SER A 100 9.61 -4.68 -9.63
N THR A 101 8.41 -4.69 -9.02
CA THR A 101 8.08 -3.67 -8.00
C THR A 101 9.05 -3.66 -6.81
N PHE A 102 9.65 -4.82 -6.47
CA PHE A 102 10.55 -4.99 -5.33
C PHE A 102 11.99 -4.57 -5.65
N ASP A 103 12.61 -5.21 -6.64
CA ASP A 103 14.04 -5.04 -6.96
C ASP A 103 14.33 -4.65 -8.42
N GLY A 104 13.30 -4.53 -9.27
CA GLY A 104 13.43 -4.14 -10.67
C GLY A 104 13.58 -2.62 -10.89
N ALA A 105 13.61 -2.24 -12.17
CA ALA A 105 13.75 -0.86 -12.64
C ALA A 105 12.55 -0.45 -13.50
N ALA A 106 12.29 0.86 -13.62
CA ALA A 106 11.19 1.37 -14.43
C ALA A 106 11.32 0.98 -15.91
N ASP A 107 12.54 0.85 -16.40
CA ASP A 107 12.91 0.56 -17.79
C ASP A 107 13.35 -0.89 -18.02
N ASP A 108 13.07 -1.80 -17.09
CA ASP A 108 13.48 -3.21 -17.17
C ASP A 108 12.66 -4.07 -18.16
N GLY A 109 11.80 -3.44 -18.95
CA GLY A 109 10.99 -4.08 -19.99
C GLY A 109 9.71 -4.75 -19.50
N ASN A 110 9.42 -4.74 -18.18
CA ASN A 110 8.19 -5.33 -17.65
C ASN A 110 6.99 -4.38 -17.67
N TRP A 111 7.21 -3.09 -17.93
CA TRP A 111 6.21 -2.03 -17.75
C TRP A 111 5.86 -1.34 -19.07
N ASP A 112 4.60 -0.94 -19.22
CA ASP A 112 4.26 0.04 -20.25
C ASP A 112 4.78 1.43 -19.87
N ALA A 113 4.69 2.37 -20.81
CA ALA A 113 5.23 3.71 -20.62
C ALA A 113 4.62 4.46 -19.42
N ALA A 114 3.34 4.27 -19.14
CA ALA A 114 2.65 4.98 -18.07
C ALA A 114 3.02 4.41 -16.70
N ASP A 115 3.08 3.08 -16.58
CA ASP A 115 3.50 2.39 -15.36
C ASP A 115 4.98 2.64 -15.06
N ALA A 116 5.85 2.61 -16.08
CA ALA A 116 7.28 2.92 -15.96
C ALA A 116 7.50 4.34 -15.45
N LEU A 117 6.79 5.32 -16.04
CA LEU A 117 6.84 6.71 -15.60
C LEU A 117 6.42 6.87 -14.13
N LEU A 118 5.36 6.18 -13.71
CA LEU A 118 4.91 6.19 -12.32
C LEU A 118 5.99 5.62 -11.37
N ILE A 119 6.59 4.48 -11.72
CA ILE A 119 7.68 3.87 -10.93
C ILE A 119 8.88 4.81 -10.81
N ALA A 120 9.32 5.39 -11.93
CA ALA A 120 10.43 6.35 -11.95
C ALA A 120 10.11 7.57 -11.08
N THR A 121 8.89 8.09 -11.16
CA THR A 121 8.42 9.22 -10.35
C THR A 121 8.45 8.91 -8.86
N ILE A 122 7.98 7.73 -8.45
CA ILE A 122 8.02 7.27 -7.05
C ILE A 122 9.47 7.15 -6.58
N ASP A 123 10.34 6.53 -7.37
CA ASP A 123 11.75 6.37 -7.05
C ASP A 123 12.45 7.74 -6.88
N THR A 124 12.23 8.69 -7.80
CA THR A 124 12.76 10.05 -7.70
C THR A 124 12.22 10.76 -6.45
N LEU A 125 10.90 10.75 -6.23
CA LEU A 125 10.31 11.41 -5.05
C LEU A 125 10.84 10.82 -3.74
N LEU A 126 11.08 9.51 -3.67
CA LEU A 126 11.65 8.89 -2.48
C LEU A 126 13.14 9.26 -2.30
N ALA A 127 13.90 9.33 -3.39
CA ALA A 127 15.33 9.63 -3.35
C ALA A 127 15.62 11.11 -3.07
N THR A 128 14.91 12.03 -3.73
CA THR A 128 15.27 13.46 -3.78
C THR A 128 14.24 14.37 -3.10
N LYS A 129 13.06 13.84 -2.78
CA LYS A 129 11.90 14.57 -2.21
C LYS A 129 11.32 15.66 -3.12
N LYS A 130 11.69 15.68 -4.40
CA LYS A 130 11.21 16.65 -5.40
C LYS A 130 11.30 16.08 -6.81
N LEU A 131 10.57 16.68 -7.74
CA LEU A 131 10.78 16.48 -9.16
C LEU A 131 11.46 17.72 -9.74
N THR A 132 12.30 17.53 -10.74
CA THR A 132 12.69 18.61 -11.65
C THR A 132 11.48 19.02 -12.50
N GLN A 133 11.57 20.19 -13.15
CA GLN A 133 10.49 20.64 -14.03
C GLN A 133 10.26 19.65 -15.17
N ALA A 134 11.33 19.12 -15.78
CA ALA A 134 11.22 18.15 -16.87
C ALA A 134 10.57 16.82 -16.44
N GLU A 135 10.87 16.32 -15.24
CA GLU A 135 10.20 15.13 -14.69
C GLU A 135 8.73 15.39 -14.38
N PHE A 136 8.39 16.60 -13.91
CA PHE A 136 7.01 16.97 -13.64
C PHE A 136 6.20 17.13 -14.94
N ASP A 137 6.79 17.73 -15.98
CA ASP A 137 6.15 17.94 -17.29
C ASP A 137 5.90 16.61 -18.05
N ALA A 138 6.58 15.53 -17.64
CA ALA A 138 6.41 14.21 -18.22
C ALA A 138 5.19 13.44 -17.68
N LEU A 139 4.61 13.87 -16.55
CA LEU A 139 3.44 13.27 -15.88
C LEU A 139 2.12 13.49 -16.63
#